data_AF-A0A3M1MP67-F1
#
_entry.id   AF-A0A3M1MP67-F1
#
_cell.length_a   1.000
_cell.length_b   1.000
_cell.length_c   1.000
_cell.angle_alpha   90.00
_cell.angle_beta   90.00
_cell.angle_gamma   90.00
#
_symmetry.space_group_name_H-M   'P 1'
#
loop_
_entity.id
_entity.type
_entity.pdbx_description
1 polymer ?
#
loop_
_entity_poly.entity_id
_entity_poly.type
_entity_poly.pdbx_seq_one_letter_code
_entity_poly.pdbx_strand_id
1 'polypeptide(L)'
;MRIVLPYYGYLITPKQGLTDLFYLVDLDLVRGEVVRVDLVTRAARGKKILGNWCRKSLVAGVLSKDAPMVWLQELREAGVWHRAVRGEDLQEMLNDWWCSAQGEALAGRGLDEALAAREERCR
;
A
#
# COMPACT_ATOMS: atom_id res chain seq x y z
N MET A 1 9.90 2.10 0.94
CA MET A 1 8.58 2.47 1.49
C MET A 1 7.80 1.20 1.77
N ARG A 2 7.04 1.14 2.87
CA ARG A 2 6.19 -0.01 3.18
C ARG A 2 4.72 0.33 3.00
N ILE A 3 3.98 -0.52 2.29
CA ILE A 3 2.54 -0.38 2.08
C ILE A 3 1.81 -1.67 2.47
N VAL A 4 0.49 -1.57 2.60
CA VAL A 4 -0.39 -2.69 2.90
C VAL A 4 -1.50 -2.80 1.88
N LEU A 5 -1.85 -4.04 1.53
CA LEU A 5 -3.02 -4.37 0.73
C LEU A 5 -3.86 -5.43 1.44
N PRO A 6 -5.18 -5.26 1.58
CA PRO A 6 -6.04 -6.35 2.03
C PRO A 6 -5.93 -7.55 1.09
N TYR A 7 -6.00 -8.76 1.63
CA TYR A 7 -6.05 -9.96 0.83
C TYR A 7 -7.45 -10.15 0.24
N TYR A 8 -7.56 -10.18 -1.09
CA TYR A 8 -8.81 -10.39 -1.82
C TYR A 8 -8.93 -11.79 -2.46
N GLY A 9 -8.00 -12.70 -2.18
CA GLY A 9 -8.05 -14.05 -2.75
C GLY A 9 -9.30 -14.84 -2.35
N TYR A 10 -9.58 -15.91 -3.10
CA TYR A 10 -10.82 -16.71 -3.21
C TYR A 10 -11.48 -17.26 -1.93
N LEU A 11 -11.02 -16.92 -0.73
CA LEU A 11 -11.48 -17.56 0.51
C LEU A 11 -12.70 -16.89 1.14
N ILE A 12 -13.02 -15.63 0.84
CA ILE A 12 -14.21 -14.94 1.37
C ILE A 12 -14.83 -14.08 0.25
N THR A 13 -16.15 -13.95 0.28
CA THR A 13 -17.04 -13.30 -0.70
C THR A 13 -16.36 -12.15 -1.48
N PRO A 14 -16.39 -12.16 -2.82
CA PRO A 14 -15.44 -11.48 -3.74
C PRO A 14 -15.47 -9.93 -3.75
N LYS A 15 -15.96 -9.28 -2.71
CA LYS A 15 -16.20 -7.82 -2.68
C LYS A 15 -15.72 -7.12 -1.42
N GLN A 16 -15.22 -7.84 -0.43
CA GLN A 16 -14.67 -7.26 0.81
C GLN A 16 -13.34 -7.94 1.10
N GLY A 17 -12.27 -7.16 1.19
CA GLY A 17 -10.97 -7.70 1.56
C GLY A 17 -11.03 -8.35 2.94
N LEU A 18 -10.21 -9.37 3.17
CA LEU A 18 -10.14 -9.98 4.50
C LEU A 18 -9.72 -8.95 5.53
N THR A 19 -10.62 -8.62 6.46
CA THR A 19 -10.42 -7.54 7.44
C THR A 19 -9.19 -7.73 8.33
N ASP A 20 -8.65 -8.95 8.37
CA ASP A 20 -7.52 -9.35 9.21
C ASP A 20 -6.41 -10.08 8.45
N LEU A 21 -6.44 -10.16 7.11
CA LEU A 21 -5.34 -10.74 6.32
C LEU A 21 -4.87 -9.75 5.26
N PHE A 22 -3.57 -9.45 5.29
CA PHE A 22 -2.98 -8.38 4.50
C PHE A 22 -1.67 -8.82 3.86
N TYR A 23 -1.42 -8.34 2.65
CA TYR A 23 -0.07 -8.25 2.11
C TYR A 23 0.64 -7.04 2.72
N LEU A 24 1.82 -7.27 3.28
CA LEU A 24 2.77 -6.24 3.67
C LEU A 24 3.86 -6.19 2.60
N VAL A 25 3.98 -5.05 1.93
CA VAL A 25 4.85 -4.92 0.75
C VAL A 25 5.89 -3.86 1.00
N ASP A 26 7.16 -4.24 0.93
CA ASP A 26 8.29 -3.33 0.93
C ASP A 26 8.67 -2.98 -0.51
N LEU A 27 8.71 -1.69 -0.77
CA LEU A 27 8.96 -1.08 -2.07
C LEU A 27 10.27 -0.32 -2.05
N ASP A 28 11.10 -0.54 -3.06
CA ASP A 28 12.18 0.36 -3.42
C ASP A 28 11.62 1.38 -4.42
N LEU A 29 11.38 2.60 -3.95
CA LEU A 29 10.85 3.67 -4.78
C LEU A 29 11.89 4.24 -5.76
N VAL A 30 13.18 4.07 -5.48
CA VAL A 30 14.26 4.55 -6.35
C VAL A 30 14.39 3.61 -7.55
N ARG A 31 14.32 2.30 -7.30
CA ARG A 31 14.37 1.28 -8.35
C ARG A 31 13.03 1.01 -9.01
N GLY A 32 11.93 1.37 -8.35
CA GLY A 32 10.58 1.05 -8.81
C GLY A 32 10.25 -0.43 -8.67
N GLU A 33 10.79 -1.09 -7.64
CA GLU A 33 10.73 -2.54 -7.48
C GLU A 33 10.09 -2.95 -6.15
N VAL A 34 9.49 -4.14 -6.14
CA VAL A 34 9.06 -4.81 -4.92
C VAL A 34 10.25 -5.55 -4.32
N VAL A 35 10.65 -5.17 -3.10
CA VAL A 35 11.77 -5.79 -2.37
C VAL A 35 11.31 -7.02 -1.60
N ARG A 36 10.12 -6.93 -0.97
CA ARG A 36 9.60 -7.99 -0.12
C ARG A 36 8.08 -7.98 -0.10
N VAL A 37 7.49 -9.17 -0.03
CA VAL A 37 6.06 -9.38 0.20
C VAL A 37 5.91 -10.38 1.33
N ASP A 38 5.22 -9.99 2.40
CA ASP A 38 4.79 -10.89 3.46
C ASP A 38 3.26 -10.97 3.48
N LEU A 39 2.72 -12.15 3.72
CA LEU A 39 1.30 -12.33 4.01
C LEU A 39 1.14 -12.40 5.53
N VAL A 40 0.42 -11.43 6.11
CA VAL A 40 0.34 -11.26 7.57
C VAL A 40 -1.11 -11.23 8.04
N THR A 41 -1.37 -11.93 9.14
CA THR A 41 -2.64 -11.82 9.85
C THR A 41 -2.55 -10.73 10.92
N ARG A 42 -3.59 -9.91 11.02
CA ARG A 42 -3.79 -8.97 12.11
C ARG A 42 -4.60 -9.67 13.19
N ALA A 43 -3.98 -10.05 14.30
CA ALA A 43 -4.70 -10.58 15.45
C ALA A 43 -5.47 -9.45 16.16
N ALA A 44 -6.64 -9.07 15.64
CA ALA A 44 -7.45 -7.99 16.17
C ALA A 44 -8.27 -8.47 17.39
N ARG A 45 -7.73 -8.34 18.61
CA ARG A 45 -8.55 -8.31 19.83
C ARG A 45 -8.96 -6.85 20.12
N GLY A 46 -10.05 -6.37 19.52
CA GLY A 46 -10.64 -5.04 19.81
C GLY A 46 -11.03 -4.19 18.59
N LYS A 47 -11.86 -3.15 18.80
CA LYS A 47 -12.61 -2.43 17.74
C LYS A 47 -11.90 -1.26 17.02
N LYS A 48 -10.62 -0.95 17.27
CA LYS A 48 -9.90 0.16 16.57
C LYS A 48 -8.40 -0.12 16.48
N ILE A 49 -7.95 -0.77 15.41
CA ILE A 49 -6.60 -1.40 15.38
C ILE A 49 -5.84 -1.12 14.09
N LEU A 50 -6.46 -0.72 12.98
CA LEU A 50 -5.74 -0.71 11.70
C LEU A 50 -4.69 0.40 11.64
N GLY A 51 -5.07 1.64 11.94
CA GLY A 51 -4.13 2.77 11.93
C GLY A 51 -2.95 2.58 12.88
N ASN A 52 -3.20 2.10 14.10
CA ASN A 52 -2.15 1.81 15.08
C ASN A 52 -1.23 0.66 14.63
N TRP A 53 -1.82 -0.41 14.06
CA TRP A 53 -1.03 -1.51 13.50
C TRP A 53 -0.16 -1.04 12.35
N CYS A 54 -0.69 -0.23 11.42
CA CYS A 54 0.08 0.37 10.34
C CYS A 54 1.25 1.21 10.89
N ARG A 55 1.01 2.06 11.89
CA ARG A 55 2.06 2.88 12.53
C ARG A 55 3.16 2.02 13.15
N LYS A 56 2.80 0.99 13.93
CA LYS A 56 3.76 0.07 14.56
C LYS A 56 4.57 -0.73 13.54
N SER A 57 3.95 -1.09 12.42
CA SER A 57 4.56 -1.82 11.32
C SER A 57 5.33 -0.93 10.35
N LEU A 58 5.43 0.38 10.61
CA LEU A 58 6.06 1.39 9.76
C LEU A 58 5.45 1.47 8.35
N VAL A 59 4.15 1.22 8.24
CA VAL A 59 3.39 1.30 7.00
C VAL A 59 3.10 2.75 6.68
N ALA A 60 3.51 3.19 5.49
CA ALA A 60 3.25 4.53 4.99
C ALA A 60 1.88 4.66 4.31
N GLY A 61 1.37 3.57 3.72
CA GLY A 61 0.13 3.60 2.95
C GLY A 61 -0.64 2.30 2.87
N VAL A 62 -1.92 2.42 2.52
CA VAL A 62 -2.84 1.31 2.27
C VAL A 62 -3.42 1.45 0.86
N LEU A 63 -3.32 0.37 0.07
CA LEU A 63 -4.05 0.22 -1.20
C LEU A 63 -5.21 -0.74 -0.98
N SER A 64 -6.41 -0.40 -1.43
CA SER A 64 -7.58 -1.27 -1.31
C SER A 64 -8.50 -1.12 -2.51
N LYS A 65 -9.26 -2.16 -2.85
CA LYS A 65 -10.29 -2.12 -3.90
C LYS A 65 -11.57 -1.40 -3.46
N ASP A 66 -11.93 -1.53 -2.19
CA ASP A 66 -13.25 -1.20 -1.64
C ASP A 66 -13.31 0.12 -0.87
N ALA A 67 -12.16 0.76 -0.59
CA ALA A 67 -12.05 2.05 0.09
C ALA A 67 -12.96 2.17 1.34
N PRO A 68 -12.87 1.24 2.30
CA PRO A 68 -13.84 1.16 3.37
C PRO A 68 -13.78 2.40 4.27
N MET A 69 -14.88 3.15 4.30
CA MET A 69 -15.03 4.40 5.07
C MET A 69 -14.62 4.26 6.53
N VAL A 70 -14.84 3.08 7.12
CA VAL A 70 -14.50 2.76 8.52
C VAL A 70 -13.00 2.82 8.80
N TRP A 71 -12.12 2.66 7.81
CA TRP A 71 -10.67 2.75 7.98
C TRP A 71 -10.13 4.14 7.71
N LEU A 72 -10.77 4.90 6.83
CA LEU A 72 -10.21 6.15 6.31
C LEU A 72 -9.89 7.16 7.42
N GLN A 73 -10.78 7.28 8.42
CA GLN A 73 -10.53 8.15 9.57
C GLN A 73 -9.33 7.64 10.40
N GLU A 74 -9.27 6.34 10.71
CA GLU A 74 -8.18 5.77 11.50
C GLU A 74 -6.81 5.89 10.79
N LEU A 75 -6.78 5.67 9.47
CA LEU A 75 -5.57 5.79 8.67
C LEU A 75 -5.08 7.24 8.63
N ARG A 76 -6.01 8.20 8.48
CA ARG A 76 -5.70 9.63 8.52
C ARG A 76 -5.12 10.05 9.87
N GLU A 77 -5.74 9.65 10.98
CA GLU A 77 -5.22 9.88 12.34
C GLU A 77 -3.87 9.21 12.58
N ALA A 78 -3.60 8.09 11.89
CA ALA A 78 -2.34 7.38 11.95
C ALA A 78 -1.22 8.03 11.12
N GLY A 79 -1.53 8.98 10.22
CA GLY A 79 -0.60 9.53 9.24
C GLY A 79 -0.32 8.58 8.07
N VAL A 80 -1.22 7.63 7.82
CA VAL A 80 -1.10 6.59 6.78
C VAL A 80 -2.01 7.00 5.63
N TRP A 81 -1.45 7.14 4.43
CA TRP A 81 -2.25 7.49 3.27
C TRP A 81 -3.07 6.28 2.79
N HIS A 82 -4.16 6.54 2.09
CA HIS A 82 -5.02 5.52 1.50
C HIS A 82 -5.24 5.81 0.03
N ARG A 83 -5.21 4.78 -0.82
CA ARG A 83 -5.62 4.86 -2.22
C ARG A 83 -6.52 3.69 -2.60
N ALA A 84 -7.57 4.02 -3.36
CA ALA A 84 -8.37 3.03 -4.06
C ALA A 84 -7.61 2.59 -5.31
N VAL A 85 -7.55 1.28 -5.57
CA VAL A 85 -6.88 0.70 -6.74
C VAL A 85 -7.78 -0.34 -7.42
N ARG A 86 -7.53 -0.58 -8.69
CA ARG A 86 -8.17 -1.64 -9.49
C ARG A 86 -7.29 -2.88 -9.50
N GLY A 87 -7.86 -4.03 -9.86
CA GLY A 87 -7.16 -5.31 -9.92
C GLY A 87 -7.83 -6.37 -9.06
N GLU A 88 -7.62 -7.63 -9.43
CA GLU A 88 -8.14 -8.81 -8.72
C GLU A 88 -7.08 -9.47 -7.84
N ASP A 89 -5.80 -9.24 -8.12
CA ASP A 89 -4.68 -9.75 -7.33
C ASP A 89 -3.67 -8.65 -6.94
N LEU A 90 -2.69 -9.06 -6.13
CA LEU A 90 -1.62 -8.18 -5.65
C LEU A 90 -0.88 -7.49 -6.80
N GLN A 91 -0.54 -8.23 -7.86
CA GLN A 91 0.28 -7.71 -8.95
C GLN A 91 -0.50 -6.70 -9.79
N GLU A 92 -1.75 -6.98 -10.10
CA GLU A 92 -2.64 -6.05 -10.80
C GLU A 92 -2.87 -4.78 -9.99
N MET A 93 -3.15 -4.91 -8.68
CA MET A 93 -3.36 -3.76 -7.78
C MET A 93 -2.14 -2.87 -7.64
N LEU A 94 -0.96 -3.48 -7.58
CA LEU A 94 0.30 -2.78 -7.57
C LEU A 94 0.52 -2.05 -8.91
N ASN A 95 0.35 -2.74 -10.04
CA ASN A 95 0.52 -2.15 -11.36
C ASN A 95 -0.44 -0.97 -11.59
N ASP A 96 -1.71 -1.09 -11.20
CA ASP A 96 -2.68 0.01 -11.27
C ASP A 96 -2.19 1.24 -10.49
N TRP A 97 -1.68 1.03 -9.28
CA TRP A 97 -1.14 2.12 -8.47
C TRP A 97 0.10 2.76 -9.11
N TRP A 98 1.05 1.96 -9.59
CA TRP A 98 2.26 2.45 -10.27
C TRP A 98 1.96 3.22 -11.54
N CYS A 99 0.99 2.75 -12.34
CA CYS A 99 0.58 3.39 -13.58
C CYS A 99 -0.34 4.61 -13.35
N SER A 100 -0.93 4.75 -12.16
CA SER A 100 -1.69 5.95 -11.81
C SER A 100 -0.73 7.14 -11.59
N ALA A 101 -1.15 8.34 -11.96
CA ALA A 101 -0.42 9.61 -11.74
C ALA A 101 -0.05 9.88 -10.25
N GLN A 102 -0.50 9.03 -9.32
CA GLN A 102 -0.19 9.09 -7.89
C GLN A 102 1.05 8.25 -7.51
N GLY A 103 1.47 7.25 -8.29
CA GLY A 103 2.78 6.59 -8.14
C GLY A 103 3.93 7.57 -8.39
N GLU A 104 3.77 8.42 -9.42
CA GLU A 104 4.74 9.45 -9.81
C GLU A 104 4.87 10.58 -8.77
N ALA A 105 3.76 11.06 -8.22
CA ALA A 105 3.77 12.14 -7.22
C ALA A 105 4.26 11.69 -5.82
N LEU A 106 4.15 10.41 -5.46
CA LEU A 106 4.58 9.86 -4.16
C LEU A 106 6.07 9.48 -4.12
N ALA A 107 6.69 9.22 -5.28
CA ALA A 107 8.13 9.23 -5.39
C ALA A 107 8.67 10.69 -5.30
N GLY A 108 7.84 11.70 -5.59
CA GLY A 108 8.08 13.16 -5.58
C GLY A 108 8.92 13.78 -4.45
N ARG A 109 8.81 13.31 -3.19
CA ARG A 109 9.63 13.83 -2.08
C ARG A 109 11.01 13.16 -1.96
N GLY A 110 11.24 12.05 -2.67
CA GLY A 110 12.55 11.47 -2.94
C GLY A 110 12.95 11.57 -4.43
N LEU A 111 12.15 12.25 -5.25
CA LEU A 111 12.28 12.27 -6.71
C LEU A 111 13.28 13.31 -7.17
N ASP A 112 13.48 14.41 -6.44
CA ASP A 112 14.49 15.41 -6.81
C ASP A 112 15.89 14.79 -6.78
N GLU A 113 16.18 13.90 -5.81
CA GLU A 113 17.43 13.13 -5.75
C GLU A 113 17.46 11.97 -6.75
N ALA A 114 16.32 11.30 -7.01
CA ALA A 114 16.25 10.15 -7.91
C ALA A 114 16.18 10.52 -9.41
N LEU A 115 15.60 11.67 -9.77
CA LEU A 115 15.58 12.24 -11.13
C LEU A 115 16.97 12.70 -11.54
N ALA A 116 17.70 13.38 -10.63
CA ALA A 116 19.09 13.77 -10.87
C ALA A 116 19.98 12.55 -11.21
N ALA A 117 19.79 11.43 -10.50
CA ALA A 117 20.53 10.18 -10.74
C ALA A 117 20.12 9.41 -12.02
N ARG A 118 19.01 9.79 -12.67
CA ARG A 118 18.47 9.14 -13.87
C ARG A 118 18.86 9.89 -15.15
N GLU A 119 18.99 11.22 -15.12
CA GLU A 119 19.45 12.02 -16.27
C GLU A 119 20.91 11.70 -16.67
N GLU A 120 21.74 11.28 -15.71
CA GLU A 120 23.14 10.92 -15.95
C GLU A 120 23.32 9.52 -16.57
N ARG A 121 22.32 8.65 -16.48
CA ARG A 121 22.33 7.30 -17.09
C ARG A 121 21.75 7.25 -18.51
N CYS A 122 21.21 8.36 -18.99
CA CYS A 122 20.66 8.50 -20.34
C CYS A 122 21.52 9.43 -21.23
N ARG A 123 22.76 9.76 -20.82
CA ARG A 123 23.84 10.28 -21.66
C ARG A 123 24.91 9.23 -21.85
#